data_AF-A0A7L2UPS2-F1
#
_entry.id   AF-A0A7L2UPS2-F1
#
_cell.length_a   1.000
_cell.length_b   1.000
_cell.length_c   1.000
_cell.angle_alpha   90.00
_cell.angle_beta   90.00
_cell.angle_gamma   90.00
#
_symmetry.space_group_name_H-M   'P 1'
#
loop_
_entity.id
_entity.type
_entity.pdbx_description
1 polymer ?
#
loop_
_entity_poly.entity_id
_entity_poly.type
_entity_poly.pdbx_seq_one_letter_code
_entity_poly.pdbx_strand_id
1 'polypeptide(L)' 'GKTESTSQKRKSDLLRQPLGKRKRVSFGGHLSPELFDKSLPPNSPLKRGAIP' A
#
# COMPACT_ATOMS: atom_id res chain seq x y z
N GLY A 1 2.99 8.32 31.82
CA GLY A 1 4.42 8.12 32.11
C GLY A 1 5.19 8.29 30.83
N LYS A 2 6.22 9.15 30.83
CA LYS A 2 7.13 9.34 29.70
C LYS A 2 8.24 8.29 29.79
N THR A 3 8.56 7.64 28.68
CA THR A 3 9.83 6.91 28.53
C THR A 3 10.45 7.31 27.19
N GLU A 4 11.48 8.16 27.27
CA GLU A 4 12.46 8.39 26.22
C GLU A 4 13.31 7.13 26.05
N SER A 5 13.43 6.63 24.81
CA SER A 5 14.43 5.62 24.46
C SER A 5 15.48 6.24 23.54
N THR A 6 16.57 6.62 24.19
CA THR A 6 17.95 6.80 23.73
C THR A 6 18.30 6.46 22.28
N SER A 7 18.72 7.52 21.56
CA SER A 7 19.86 7.62 20.66
C SER A 7 20.64 6.34 20.33
N GLN A 8 20.58 5.91 19.06
CA GLN A 8 21.73 5.48 18.26
C GLN A 8 21.34 5.46 16.77
N LYS A 9 21.09 6.64 16.19
CA LYS A 9 20.93 6.81 14.75
C LYS A 9 22.33 6.65 14.11
N ARG A 10 22.73 5.41 13.80
CA ARG A 10 23.89 5.15 12.94
C ARG A 10 23.63 5.85 11.62
N LYS A 11 24.33 6.96 11.39
CA LYS A 11 24.42 7.66 10.10
C LYS A 11 25.13 6.75 9.11
N SER A 12 24.39 5.87 8.44
CA SER A 12 24.83 5.24 7.18
C SER A 12 24.24 5.94 5.95
N ASP A 13 23.81 7.20 6.12
CA ASP A 13 23.22 8.07 5.08
C ASP A 13 24.24 8.67 4.10
N LEU A 14 25.48 8.16 3.99
CA LEU A 14 26.49 8.79 3.13
C LEU A 14 26.87 8.00 1.87
N LEU A 15 26.35 6.78 1.64
CA LEU A 15 26.56 6.07 0.37
C LEU A 15 25.34 5.32 -0.17
N ARG A 16 24.12 5.70 0.23
CA ARG A 16 22.95 5.38 -0.60
C ARG A 16 22.74 6.49 -1.61
N GLN A 17 23.73 6.62 -2.51
CA GLN A 17 23.51 7.28 -3.79
C GLN A 17 22.15 6.77 -4.31
N PRO A 18 21.20 7.65 -4.69
CA PRO A 18 20.02 7.20 -5.38
C PRO A 18 20.48 6.69 -6.74
N LEU A 19 20.93 5.43 -6.79
CA LEU A 19 21.02 4.62 -7.98
C LEU A 19 19.64 4.77 -8.61
N GLY A 20 19.55 5.57 -9.68
CA GLY A 20 18.35 6.28 -10.11
C GLY A 20 17.09 5.42 -10.06
N LYS A 21 15.94 6.04 -9.74
CA LYS A 21 14.62 5.40 -9.54
C LYS A 21 14.48 4.07 -10.28
N ARG A 22 14.89 2.97 -9.63
CA ARG A 22 14.82 1.64 -10.22
C ARG A 22 13.37 1.20 -10.16
N LYS A 23 12.81 0.75 -11.29
CA LYS A 23 11.49 0.12 -11.29
C LYS A 23 11.53 -1.10 -10.38
N ARG A 24 10.76 -1.07 -9.30
CA ARG A 24 10.61 -2.17 -8.35
C ARG A 24 9.12 -2.39 -8.16
N VAL A 25 8.74 -3.63 -7.94
CA VAL A 25 7.35 -3.98 -7.67
C VAL A 25 6.96 -3.40 -6.31
N SER A 26 5.75 -2.86 -6.25
CA SER A 26 5.07 -2.40 -5.05
C SER A 26 3.66 -2.93 -5.04
N PHE A 27 3.06 -3.03 -3.86
CA PHE A 27 1.64 -3.29 -3.71
C PHE A 27 0.91 -1.95 -3.56
N GLY A 28 -0.24 -1.81 -4.21
CA GLY A 28 -1.12 -0.66 -4.04
C GLY A 28 -1.79 -0.66 -2.66
N GLY A 29 -2.56 0.39 -2.38
CA GLY A 29 -3.41 0.45 -1.18
C GLY A 29 -4.59 -0.53 -1.26
N HIS A 30 -5.38 -0.60 -0.18
CA HIS A 30 -6.63 -1.35 -0.20
C HIS A 30 -7.64 -0.70 -1.13
N LEU A 31 -8.38 -1.52 -1.88
CA LEU A 31 -9.49 -1.10 -2.72
C LEU A 31 -10.79 -1.65 -2.14
N SER A 32 -11.87 -0.89 -2.31
CA SER A 32 -13.20 -1.38 -1.96
C SER A 32 -13.57 -2.56 -2.87
N PRO A 33 -14.07 -3.68 -2.31
CA PRO A 33 -14.45 -4.82 -3.11
C PRO A 33 -15.72 -4.55 -3.92
N GLU A 34 -15.93 -5.35 -4.95
CA GLU A 34 -17.18 -5.39 -5.68
C GLU A 34 -18.20 -6.27 -4.94
N LEU A 35 -19.38 -5.73 -4.67
CA LEU A 35 -20.46 -6.44 -3.99
C LEU A 35 -21.44 -6.99 -5.03
N PHE A 36 -21.68 -8.29 -5.00
CA PHE A 36 -22.59 -8.97 -5.91
C PHE A 36 -23.61 -9.82 -5.15
N ASP A 37 -24.81 -9.92 -5.73
CA ASP A 37 -25.82 -10.89 -5.32
C ASP A 37 -25.63 -12.18 -6.15
N LYS A 38 -25.84 -13.35 -5.54
CA LYS A 38 -25.75 -14.64 -6.22
C LYS A 38 -26.93 -14.91 -7.14
N SER A 39 -28.06 -14.26 -6.91
CA SER A 39 -29.29 -14.38 -7.70
C SER A 39 -29.30 -13.47 -8.93
N LEU A 40 -28.46 -12.43 -8.94
CA LEU A 40 -28.36 -11.49 -10.04
C LEU A 40 -27.36 -11.97 -11.10
N PRO A 41 -27.55 -11.57 -12.37
CA PRO A 41 -26.60 -11.90 -13.41
C PRO A 41 -25.22 -11.26 -13.12
N PRO A 42 -24.12 -11.85 -13.61
CA PRO A 42 -22.76 -11.37 -13.32
C PRO A 42 -22.46 -9.93 -13.78
N ASN A 43 -23.29 -9.36 -14.66
CA ASN A 43 -23.13 -8.01 -15.19
C ASN A 43 -23.86 -6.93 -14.36
N SER A 44 -24.55 -7.30 -13.28
CA SER A 44 -25.35 -6.39 -12.45
C SER A 44 -24.91 -6.42 -10.99
N PRO A 45 -23.68 -5.97 -10.66
CA PRO A 45 -23.21 -5.92 -9.28
C PRO A 45 -24.06 -4.93 -8.45
N LEU A 46 -24.27 -5.25 -7.18
CA LEU A 46 -24.96 -4.37 -6.23
C LEU A 46 -24.17 -3.09 -5.95
N LYS A 47 -22.83 -3.21 -5.86
CA LYS A 47 -21.92 -2.07 -5.73
C LYS A 47 -20.63 -2.36 -6.49
N ARG A 48 -20.21 -1.42 -7.33
CA ARG A 48 -18.93 -1.51 -8.06
C ARG A 48 -17.74 -1.35 -7.11
N GLY A 49 -16.70 -2.14 -7.34
CA GLY A 49 -15.42 -2.02 -6.62
C GLY A 49 -14.63 -0.77 -7.03
N ALA A 50 -13.60 -0.44 -6.25
CA ALA A 50 -12.69 0.66 -6.57
C ALA A 50 -11.68 0.25 -7.67
N ILE A 51 -11.29 1.21 -8.51
CA ILE A 51 -10.35 1.00 -9.62
C ILE A 51 -8.93 1.36 -9.13
N PRO A 52 -7.90 0.53 -9.39
CA PRO A 52 -6.53 0.78 -8.96
C PRO A 52 -5.89 2.02 -9.61
#